data_AF-A0A855K9K5-F1
#
_entry.id   AF-A0A855K9K5-F1
#
_cell.length_a   1.000
_cell.length_b   1.000
_cell.length_c   1.000
_cell.angle_alpha   90.00
_cell.angle_beta   90.00
_cell.angle_gamma   90.00
#
_symmetry.space_group_name_H-M   'P 1'
#
loop_
_entity.id
_entity.type
_entity.pdbx_description
1 polymer ?
#
loop_
_entity_poly.entity_id
_entity_poly.type
_entity_poly.pdbx_seq_one_letter_code
_entity_poly.pdbx_strand_id
1 'polypeptide(L)'
;GYAYQKLGVMLAELTPRRYSQPSLLDGAEPARQEALMGIWDAIRQRYGREALTLGVQRQQDEWRMNSRYRSPRYTTHWGELPKVVAR
;
A
#
# COMPACT_ATOMS: atom_id res chain seq x y z
N GLY A 1 7.01 -24.20 -1.81
CA GLY A 1 6.87 -23.48 -0.54
C GLY A 1 6.24 -22.14 -0.80
N TYR A 2 5.24 -21.74 -0.02
CA TYR A 2 4.55 -20.47 -0.22
C TYR A 2 5.37 -19.31 0.35
N ALA A 3 5.88 -18.45 -0.53
CA ALA A 3 6.51 -17.17 -0.19
C ALA A 3 5.44 -16.07 -0.04
N TYR A 4 4.49 -16.25 0.87
CA TYR A 4 3.50 -15.22 1.19
C TYR A 4 3.65 -14.79 2.64
N GLN A 5 3.99 -13.52 2.84
CA GLN A 5 4.04 -12.89 4.15
C GLN A 5 3.07 -11.71 4.15
N LYS A 6 2.04 -11.78 5.01
CA LYS A 6 1.10 -10.69 5.22
C LYS A 6 1.73 -9.70 6.21
N LEU A 7 2.21 -8.58 5.70
CA LEU A 7 2.76 -7.48 6.50
C LEU A 7 1.73 -6.36 6.56
N GLY A 8 1.35 -5.94 7.76
CA GLY A 8 0.60 -4.71 7.99
C GLY A 8 1.59 -3.63 8.42
N VAL A 9 1.77 -2.58 7.62
CA VAL A 9 2.53 -1.40 8.02
C VAL A 9 1.55 -0.40 8.61
N MET A 10 1.70 -0.11 9.91
CA MET A 10 0.92 0.92 10.60
C MET A 10 1.87 2.08 10.91
N LEU A 11 1.50 3.28 10.44
CA LEU A 11 2.18 4.50 10.82
C LEU A 11 1.44 5.09 12.01
N ALA A 12 1.99 4.93 13.21
CA ALA A 12 1.51 5.60 14.41
C ALA A 12 2.24 6.95 14.57
N GLU A 13 1.55 7.93 15.16
CA GLU A 13 2.14 9.21 15.60
C GLU A 13 2.75 10.10 14.50
N LEU A 14 2.07 10.20 13.34
CA LEU A 14 2.41 11.19 12.31
C LEU A 14 2.33 12.60 12.90
N THR A 15 3.50 13.21 13.11
CA THR A 15 3.63 14.54 13.72
C THR A 15 4.23 15.51 12.71
N PRO A 16 3.73 16.76 12.63
CA PRO A 16 4.35 17.76 11.78
C PRO A 16 5.82 17.97 12.17
N ARG A 17 6.70 18.06 11.18
CA ARG A 17 8.16 18.22 11.38
C ARG A 17 8.51 19.41 12.28
N ARG A 18 7.71 20.48 12.27
CA ARG A 18 7.88 21.64 13.17
C ARG A 18 7.83 21.28 14.67
N TYR A 19 7.12 20.22 15.02
CA TYR A 19 6.97 19.74 16.40
C TYR A 19 7.81 18.49 16.69
N SER A 20 8.62 18.03 15.73
CA SER A 20 9.52 16.90 15.92
C SER A 20 10.77 17.36 16.65
N GLN A 21 11.01 16.80 17.84
CA GLN A 21 12.24 17.03 18.58
C GLN A 21 13.38 16.22 17.93
N PRO A 22 14.52 16.85 17.58
CA PRO A 22 15.67 16.11 17.11
C PRO A 22 16.22 15.21 18.22
N SER A 23 16.69 14.03 17.84
CA SER A 23 17.39 13.14 18.76
C SER A 23 18.66 13.81 19.29
N LEU A 24 18.96 13.62 20.58
CA LEU A 24 20.13 14.19 21.23
C LEU A 24 21.45 13.56 20.71
N LEU A 25 21.37 12.33 20.21
CA LEU A 25 22.51 11.51 19.82
C LEU A 25 22.70 11.43 18.30
N ASP A 26 21.66 11.69 17.53
CA ASP A 26 21.76 11.76 16.08
C ASP A 26 22.21 13.17 15.69
N GLY A 27 23.34 13.25 14.99
CA GLY A 27 23.77 14.49 14.35
C GLY A 27 22.65 15.01 13.46
N ALA A 28 22.39 16.32 13.53
CA ALA A 28 21.35 16.94 12.74
C ALA A 28 21.51 16.56 11.24
N GLU A 29 20.62 15.72 10.72
CA GLU A 29 20.47 15.42 9.30
C GLU A 29 19.34 16.25 8.60
N PRO A 30 19.10 17.55 8.88
CA PRO A 30 17.93 18.22 8.33
C PRO A 30 18.13 18.68 6.88
N ALA A 31 19.29 19.21 6.51
CA ALA A 31 19.45 19.97 5.26
C ALA A 31 19.50 19.09 4.01
N ARG A 32 20.23 17.96 4.06
CA ARG A 32 20.36 17.06 2.91
C ARG A 32 19.05 16.34 2.62
N GLN A 33 18.35 15.88 3.67
CA GLN A 33 17.04 15.24 3.52
C GLN A 33 15.97 16.22 3.05
N GLU A 34 15.97 17.48 3.52
CA GLU A 34 15.05 18.51 3.01
C GLU A 34 15.26 18.79 1.53
N ALA A 35 16.51 18.99 1.11
CA ALA A 35 16.81 19.22 -0.30
C ALA A 35 16.38 18.04 -1.18
N LEU A 36 16.62 16.81 -0.71
CA LEU A 36 16.21 15.60 -1.43
C LEU A 36 14.68 15.48 -1.52
N MET A 37 13.96 15.69 -0.43
CA MET A 37 12.49 15.64 -0.41
C MET A 37 11.88 16.75 -1.29
N GLY A 38 12.47 17.95 -1.30
CA GLY A 38 12.03 19.03 -2.19
C GLY A 38 12.19 18.69 -3.67
N ILE A 39 13.32 18.09 -4.06
CA ILE A 39 13.53 17.61 -5.44
C ILE A 39 12.53 16.49 -5.78
N TRP A 40 12.30 15.57 -4.83
CA TRP A 40 11.35 14.49 -4.99
C TRP A 40 9.94 14.99 -5.30
N ASP A 41 9.47 15.98 -4.52
CA ASP A 41 8.16 16.58 -4.69
C ASP A 41 8.06 17.37 -6.01
N ALA A 42 9.11 18.11 -6.39
CA ALA A 42 9.15 18.83 -7.66
C ALA A 42 9.02 17.88 -8.87
N ILE A 43 9.69 16.73 -8.83
CA ILE A 43 9.59 15.72 -9.89
C ILE A 43 8.18 15.11 -9.90
N ARG A 44 7.61 14.78 -8.73
CA ARG A 44 6.26 14.22 -8.62
C ARG A 44 5.20 15.20 -9.13
N GLN A 45 5.36 16.50 -8.89
CA GLN A 45 4.44 17.53 -9.38
C GLN A 45 4.50 17.66 -10.91
N ARG A 46 5.68 17.54 -11.51
CA ARG A 46 5.89 17.70 -12.95
C ARG A 46 5.49 16.46 -13.77
N TYR A 47 5.81 15.27 -13.28
CA TYR A 47 5.69 14.02 -14.04
C TYR A 47 4.59 13.08 -13.52
N GLY A 48 3.92 13.43 -12.41
CA GLY A 48 2.83 12.67 -11.83
C GLY A 48 3.24 11.79 -10.64
N ARG A 49 2.23 11.24 -9.97
CA ARG A 49 2.40 10.54 -8.67
C ARG A 49 3.27 9.29 -8.76
N GLU A 50 3.41 8.67 -9.93
CA GLU A 50 4.22 7.45 -10.13
C GLU A 50 5.56 7.71 -10.83
N ALA A 51 5.96 8.98 -11.00
CA ALA A 51 7.18 9.34 -11.71
C ALA A 51 8.46 8.83 -11.03
N LEU A 52 8.45 8.73 -9.69
CA LEU A 52 9.56 8.21 -8.91
C LEU A 52 9.04 7.18 -7.91
N THR A 53 9.71 6.04 -7.87
CA THR A 53 9.48 5.01 -6.86
C THR A 53 10.74 4.78 -6.05
N LEU A 54 10.57 4.61 -4.73
CA LEU A 54 11.63 4.16 -3.85
C LEU A 54 11.68 2.62 -3.86
N GLY A 55 12.81 2.07 -4.26
CA GLY A 55 13.02 0.61 -4.30
C GLY A 55 12.35 -0.09 -5.48
N VAL A 56 12.02 -1.37 -5.31
CA VAL A 56 11.40 -2.20 -6.35
C VAL A 56 9.87 -2.11 -6.24
N GLN A 57 9.23 -1.26 -7.05
CA GLN A 57 7.77 -1.35 -7.24
C GLN A 57 7.47 -2.59 -8.08
N ARG A 58 6.65 -3.51 -7.56
CA ARG A 58 5.91 -4.40 -8.46
C ARG A 58 4.91 -3.55 -9.21
N GLN A 59 5.04 -3.47 -10.52
CA GLN A 59 4.12 -2.78 -11.43
C GLN A 59 2.71 -3.42 -11.52
N GLN A 60 2.39 -4.38 -10.65
CA GLN A 60 1.16 -5.15 -10.70
C GLN A 60 0.53 -5.25 -9.32
N ASP A 61 -0.01 -4.14 -8.82
CA ASP A 61 -0.97 -4.16 -7.73
C ASP A 61 -2.24 -3.43 -8.17
N GLU A 62 -2.87 -3.96 -9.23
CA GLU A 62 -4.32 -3.89 -9.27
C GLU A 62 -4.78 -4.79 -8.11
N TRP A 63 -5.15 -4.16 -6.99
CA TRP A 63 -5.53 -4.84 -5.75
C TRP A 63 -6.75 -5.73 -6.02
N ARG A 64 -6.49 -6.96 -6.50
CA ARG A 64 -7.53 -7.91 -6.85
C ARG A 64 -7.90 -8.69 -5.60
N MET A 65 -9.16 -8.55 -5.19
CA MET A 65 -9.73 -9.37 -4.14
C MET A 65 -9.49 -10.85 -4.48
N ASN A 66 -8.65 -11.53 -3.70
CA ASN A 66 -8.37 -12.95 -3.88
C ASN A 66 -9.57 -13.76 -3.34
N SER A 67 -10.64 -13.80 -4.13
CA SER A 67 -11.93 -14.41 -3.80
C SER A 67 -11.98 -15.91 -4.17
N ARG A 68 -10.84 -16.59 -4.23
CA ARG A 68 -10.73 -18.01 -4.63
C ARG A 68 -11.57 -18.97 -3.78
N TYR A 69 -11.93 -18.57 -2.56
CA TYR A 69 -12.76 -19.35 -1.63
C TYR A 69 -14.13 -18.72 -1.34
N ARG A 70 -14.63 -17.85 -2.23
CA ARG A 70 -15.96 -17.26 -2.04
C ARG A 70 -17.03 -18.35 -2.19
N SER A 71 -17.89 -18.50 -1.19
CA SER A 71 -19.08 -19.35 -1.30
C SER A 71 -19.99 -18.84 -2.43
N PRO A 72 -20.75 -19.73 -3.09
CA PRO A 72 -21.72 -19.28 -4.08
C PRO A 72 -22.78 -18.37 -3.44
N ARG A 73 -23.29 -17.43 -4.23
CA ARG A 73 -24.25 -16.38 -3.87
C ARG A 73 -25.67 -16.90 -3.91
N TYR A 74 -25.98 -17.89 -3.09
CA TYR A 74 -27.28 -18.56 -3.06
C TYR A 74 -28.47 -17.60 -2.86
N THR A 75 -28.28 -16.51 -2.11
CA THR A 75 -29.34 -15.55 -1.78
C THR A 75 -29.45 -14.38 -2.74
N THR A 76 -28.41 -14.10 -3.52
CA THR A 76 -28.34 -12.91 -4.38
C THR A 76 -28.21 -13.23 -5.86
N HIS A 77 -28.01 -14.50 -6.23
CA HIS A 77 -27.90 -14.92 -7.61
C HIS A 77 -28.55 -16.30 -7.84
N TRP A 78 -29.74 -16.31 -8.47
CA TRP A 78 -30.52 -17.53 -8.75
C TRP A 78 -29.76 -18.60 -9.54
N GLY A 79 -28.82 -18.20 -10.40
CA GLY A 79 -28.00 -19.14 -11.17
C GLY A 79 -26.95 -19.90 -10.36
N GLU A 80 -26.71 -19.50 -9.10
CA GLU A 80 -25.74 -20.15 -8.21
C GLU A 80 -26.43 -21.13 -7.22
N LEU A 81 -27.75 -21.36 -7.34
CA LEU A 81 -28.51 -22.28 -6.47
C LEU A 81 -28.17 -23.76 -6.73
N PRO A 82 -28.11 -24.59 -5.66
CA PRO A 82 -27.87 -26.02 -5.80
C PRO A 82 -29.05 -26.70 -6.50
N LYS A 83 -28.76 -27.42 -7.59
CA LYS A 83 -29.74 -28.22 -8.33
C LYS A 83 -29.80 -29.61 -7.70
N VAL A 84 -30.96 -29.99 -7.21
CA VAL A 84 -31.26 -31.37 -6.78
C VAL A 84 -32.01 -32.08 -7.89
N VAL A 85 -31.53 -33.28 -8.24
CA VAL A 85 -32.23 -34.21 -9.13
C VAL A 85 -32.91 -35.26 -8.26
N ALA A 86 -34.24 -35.35 -8.36
CA ALA A 86 -35.01 -36.42 -7.75
C ALA A 86 -34.93 -37.68 -8.62
N ARG A 87 -34.80 -38.84 -7.98
CA ARG A 87 -34.91 -40.16 -8.62
C ARG A 87 -36.36 -40.61 -8.68
#